data_AF-A0A662VR96-F1
#
_entry.id   AF-A0A662VR96-F1
#
_cell.length_a   1.000
_cell.length_b   1.000
_cell.length_c   1.000
_cell.angle_alpha   90.00
_cell.angle_beta   90.00
_cell.angle_gamma   90.00
#
_symmetry.space_group_name_H-M   'P 1'
#
loop_
_entity.id
_entity.type
_entity.pdbx_description
1 polymer ?
#
loop_
_entity_poly.entity_id
_entity_poly.type
_entity_poly.pdbx_seq_one_letter_code
_entity_poly.pdbx_strand_id
1 'polypeptide(L)'
;RKNMCITLSILGQFLNVDGIFHIVSPDVKIVNEMLENLRSDIERISIAESEEEKIKIYKEKERIFNSLMFPRDYQVIRIPTIPIPPDYMRRLVDILYNEKIEDLTASERYMLINHGLIDRVGKKFKVSDFGRKFAEVLVR
;
A
#
# COMPACT_ATOMS: atom_id res chain seq x y z
N ARG A 1 9.42 -1.92 -2.52
CA ARG A 1 8.93 -3.23 -3.02
C ARG A 1 8.67 -4.24 -1.90
N LYS A 2 9.68 -4.78 -1.20
CA LYS A 2 9.48 -5.80 -0.14
C LYS A 2 8.46 -5.40 0.95
N ASN A 3 8.61 -4.23 1.57
CA ASN A 3 7.70 -3.79 2.64
C ASN A 3 6.25 -3.62 2.16
N MET A 4 6.06 -3.10 0.95
CA MET A 4 4.73 -2.94 0.33
C MET A 4 4.06 -4.29 0.08
N CYS A 5 4.79 -5.30 -0.42
CA CYS A 5 4.24 -6.65 -0.61
C CYS A 5 3.80 -7.29 0.71
N ILE A 6 4.55 -7.07 1.81
CA ILE A 6 4.20 -7.59 3.13
C ILE A 6 2.96 -6.87 3.67
N THR A 7 2.88 -5.54 3.54
CA THR A 7 1.69 -4.77 3.94
C THR A 7 0.46 -5.18 3.13
N LEU A 8 0.61 -5.38 1.82
CA LEU A 8 -0.45 -5.91 0.96
C LEU A 8 -0.87 -7.32 1.40
N SER A 9 0.09 -8.20 1.72
CA SER A 9 -0.15 -9.56 2.27
C SER A 9 -1.07 -9.52 3.47
N ILE A 10 -0.73 -8.65 4.42
CA ILE A 10 -1.46 -8.51 5.68
C ILE A 10 -2.82 -7.85 5.44
N LEU A 11 -2.90 -6.83 4.59
CA LEU A 11 -4.17 -6.21 4.20
C LEU A 11 -5.11 -7.22 3.56
N GLY A 12 -4.62 -8.03 2.61
CA GLY A 12 -5.45 -9.06 2.00
C GLY A 12 -5.86 -10.15 2.99
N GLN A 13 -5.02 -10.48 3.96
CA GLN A 13 -5.40 -11.38 5.06
C GLN A 13 -6.49 -10.77 5.95
N PHE A 14 -6.40 -9.49 6.30
CA PHE A 14 -7.45 -8.79 7.06
C PHE A 14 -8.77 -8.69 6.30
N LEU A 15 -8.71 -8.47 4.99
CA LEU A 15 -9.88 -8.36 4.12
C LEU A 15 -10.43 -9.71 3.63
N ASN A 16 -9.84 -10.83 4.08
CA ASN A 16 -10.20 -12.19 3.67
C ASN A 16 -10.27 -12.37 2.14
N VAL A 17 -9.31 -11.80 1.40
CA VAL A 17 -9.26 -11.94 -0.06
C VAL A 17 -8.57 -13.24 -0.47
N ASP A 18 -9.09 -13.89 -1.52
CA ASP A 18 -8.61 -15.19 -2.05
C ASP A 18 -7.16 -15.16 -2.58
N GLY A 19 -6.66 -13.96 -2.87
CA GLY A 19 -5.27 -13.76 -3.26
C GLY A 19 -4.93 -12.31 -3.45
N ILE A 20 -3.64 -12.01 -3.31
CA ILE A 20 -3.10 -10.69 -3.61
C ILE A 20 -2.22 -10.82 -4.84
N PHE A 21 -2.49 -9.95 -5.80
CA PHE A 21 -1.79 -9.92 -7.07
C PHE A 21 -0.97 -8.63 -7.13
N HIS A 22 0.35 -8.77 -7.11
CA HIS A 22 1.24 -7.63 -7.34
C HIS A 22 1.60 -7.59 -8.82
N ILE A 23 1.10 -6.57 -9.50
CA ILE A 23 1.44 -6.29 -10.91
C ILE A 23 2.81 -5.61 -10.93
N VAL A 24 3.76 -6.20 -11.63
CA VAL A 24 5.12 -5.70 -11.76
C VAL A 24 5.45 -5.58 -13.24
N SER A 25 6.00 -4.42 -13.65
CA SER A 25 6.57 -4.32 -14.99
C SER A 25 7.88 -5.13 -15.04
N PRO A 26 8.08 -5.98 -16.08
CA PRO A 26 9.24 -6.86 -16.17
C PRO A 26 10.56 -6.09 -16.25
N ASP A 27 10.56 -4.88 -16.81
CA ASP A 27 11.76 -4.04 -16.91
C ASP A 27 11.65 -2.78 -16.05
N VAL A 28 12.09 -2.91 -14.80
CA VAL A 28 12.12 -1.83 -13.82
C VAL A 28 13.01 -0.68 -14.29
N LYS A 29 14.08 -0.96 -15.03
CA LYS A 29 15.04 0.07 -15.45
C LYS A 29 14.40 0.96 -16.49
N ILE A 30 13.73 0.37 -17.49
CA ILE A 30 12.99 1.11 -18.51
C ILE A 30 11.89 1.96 -17.87
N VAL A 31 11.10 1.40 -16.93
CA VAL A 31 10.03 2.16 -16.25
C VAL A 31 10.59 3.35 -15.46
N ASN A 32 11.71 3.17 -14.75
CA ASN A 32 12.34 4.25 -14.01
C ASN A 32 12.91 5.34 -14.93
N GLU A 33 13.54 4.97 -16.04
CA GLU A 33 14.02 5.92 -17.04
C GLU A 33 12.86 6.69 -17.68
N MET A 34 11.75 6.01 -17.98
CA MET A 34 10.53 6.66 -18.49
C MET A 34 9.92 7.63 -17.46
N LEU A 35 9.88 7.25 -16.18
CA LEU A 35 9.42 8.12 -15.09
C LEU A 35 10.29 9.36 -14.95
N GLU A 36 11.63 9.21 -14.99
CA GLU A 36 12.53 10.35 -14.89
C GLU A 36 12.38 11.28 -16.10
N ASN A 37 12.23 10.72 -17.30
CA ASN A 37 11.98 11.49 -18.52
C ASN A 37 10.64 12.25 -18.50
N LEU A 38 9.62 11.71 -17.82
CA LEU A 38 8.31 12.33 -17.66
C LEU A 38 8.20 13.22 -16.42
N ARG A 39 9.20 13.24 -15.54
CA ARG A 39 9.15 13.91 -14.24
C ARG A 39 8.76 15.38 -14.35
N SER A 40 9.38 16.10 -15.29
CA SER A 40 9.06 17.51 -15.55
C SER A 40 7.63 17.70 -16.05
N ASP A 41 7.11 16.81 -16.89
CA ASP A 41 5.75 16.90 -17.41
C ASP A 41 4.70 16.56 -16.33
N ILE A 42 5.01 15.60 -15.45
CA ILE A 42 4.19 15.27 -14.28
C ILE A 42 4.09 16.49 -13.34
N GLU A 43 5.22 17.16 -13.10
CA GLU A 43 5.25 18.39 -12.31
C GLU A 43 4.42 19.50 -12.97
N ARG A 44 4.56 19.70 -14.29
CA ARG A 44 3.74 20.64 -15.07
C ARG A 44 2.23 20.34 -14.94
N ILE A 45 1.82 19.08 -15.03
CA ILE A 45 0.41 18.68 -14.83
C ILE A 45 -0.04 18.96 -13.40
N SER A 46 0.84 18.74 -12.40
CA SER A 46 0.51 18.97 -11.00
C SER A 46 0.30 20.44 -10.65
N ILE A 47 1.01 21.36 -11.32
CA ILE A 47 0.91 22.80 -11.06
C ILE A 47 -0.09 23.53 -11.99
N ALA A 48 -0.60 22.84 -13.02
CA ALA A 48 -1.57 23.41 -13.95
C ALA A 48 -2.88 23.79 -13.23
N GLU A 49 -3.38 24.99 -13.52
CA GLU A 49 -4.50 25.61 -12.78
C GLU A 49 -5.86 25.10 -13.25
N SER A 50 -5.95 24.60 -14.48
CA SER A 50 -7.20 24.13 -15.10
C SER A 50 -7.10 22.69 -15.61
N GLU A 51 -8.24 22.01 -15.67
CA GLU A 51 -8.32 20.65 -16.19
C GLU A 51 -8.03 20.59 -17.69
N GLU A 52 -8.45 21.60 -18.48
CA GLU A 52 -8.11 21.68 -19.90
C GLU A 52 -6.58 21.76 -20.12
N GLU A 53 -5.86 22.49 -19.27
CA GLU A 53 -4.41 22.63 -19.36
C GLU A 53 -3.70 21.32 -19.03
N LYS A 54 -4.15 20.61 -17.99
CA LYS A 54 -3.65 19.26 -17.66
C LYS A 54 -3.81 18.29 -18.81
N ILE A 55 -5.00 18.27 -19.43
CA ILE A 55 -5.29 17.42 -20.59
C ILE A 55 -4.38 17.80 -21.76
N LYS A 56 -4.11 19.10 -21.98
CA LYS A 56 -3.21 19.56 -23.03
C LYS A 56 -1.78 19.06 -22.82
N ILE A 57 -1.23 19.23 -21.62
CA ILE A 57 0.13 18.76 -21.27
C ILE A 57 0.23 17.23 -21.42
N TYR A 58 -0.80 16.50 -20.98
CA TYR A 58 -0.88 15.06 -21.19
C TYR A 58 -0.85 14.67 -22.67
N LYS A 59 -1.65 15.35 -23.50
CA LYS A 59 -1.75 15.09 -24.94
C LYS A 59 -0.46 15.35 -25.70
N GLU A 60 0.41 16.26 -25.23
CA GLU A 60 1.74 16.52 -25.84
C GLU A 60 2.61 15.25 -25.89
N LYS A 61 2.50 14.36 -24.88
CA LYS A 61 3.29 13.13 -24.77
C LYS A 61 2.42 11.90 -24.48
N GLU A 62 1.19 11.88 -24.99
CA GLU A 62 0.19 10.86 -24.70
C GLU A 62 0.72 9.44 -24.88
N ARG A 63 1.46 9.19 -25.97
CA ARG A 63 2.04 7.85 -26.23
C ARG A 63 2.98 7.38 -25.11
N ILE A 64 3.78 8.28 -24.56
CA ILE A 64 4.78 7.96 -23.54
C ILE A 64 4.09 7.77 -22.19
N PHE A 65 3.16 8.66 -21.85
CA PHE A 65 2.32 8.52 -20.66
C PHE A 65 1.52 7.21 -20.69
N ASN A 66 0.85 6.90 -21.81
CA ASN A 66 0.09 5.68 -21.98
C ASN A 66 0.98 4.44 -21.85
N SER A 67 2.17 4.46 -22.43
CA SER A 67 3.10 3.33 -22.32
C SER A 67 3.61 3.12 -20.90
N LEU A 68 3.70 4.18 -20.09
CA LEU A 68 4.10 4.11 -18.69
C LEU A 68 2.93 3.65 -17.80
N MET A 69 1.73 4.21 -17.98
CA MET A 69 0.55 3.93 -17.15
C MET A 69 -0.14 2.61 -17.52
N PHE A 70 -0.08 2.23 -18.80
CA PHE A 70 -0.71 1.04 -19.37
C PHE A 70 0.32 0.17 -20.11
N PRO A 71 1.30 -0.41 -19.38
CA PRO A 71 2.31 -1.26 -19.99
C PRO A 71 1.66 -2.50 -20.62
N ARG A 72 2.08 -2.85 -21.83
CA ARG A 72 1.58 -4.05 -22.55
C ARG A 72 2.07 -5.36 -21.91
N ASP A 73 3.30 -5.34 -21.38
CA ASP A 73 3.91 -6.46 -20.70
C ASP A 73 3.95 -6.20 -19.20
N TYR A 74 3.27 -7.06 -18.45
CA TYR A 74 3.30 -7.05 -16.99
C TYR A 74 3.38 -8.49 -16.48
N GLN A 75 4.06 -8.66 -15.36
CA GLN A 75 4.08 -9.91 -14.61
C GLN A 75 3.14 -9.78 -13.42
N VAL A 76 2.29 -10.78 -13.26
CA VAL A 76 1.43 -10.89 -12.08
C VAL A 76 2.12 -11.84 -11.10
N ILE A 77 2.57 -11.29 -9.98
CA ILE A 77 3.08 -12.10 -8.88
C ILE A 77 1.93 -12.33 -7.92
N ARG A 78 1.46 -13.58 -7.80
CA ARG A 78 0.58 -13.97 -6.70
C ARG A 78 1.41 -14.00 -5.43
N ILE A 79 1.10 -13.14 -4.48
CA ILE A 79 1.71 -13.19 -3.16
C ILE A 79 0.99 -14.31 -2.38
N PRO A 80 1.71 -15.35 -1.92
CA PRO A 80 1.08 -16.42 -1.16
C PRO A 80 0.52 -15.86 0.14
N THR A 81 -0.79 -15.89 0.29
CA THR A 81 -1.47 -15.64 1.55
C THR A 81 -1.44 -16.94 2.34
N ILE A 82 -0.57 -17.00 3.37
CA ILE A 82 -0.69 -18.08 4.36
C ILE A 82 -2.03 -17.81 5.09
N PRO A 83 -2.95 -18.77 5.15
CA PRO A 83 -4.21 -18.59 5.86
C PRO A 83 -3.88 -18.41 7.34
N ILE A 84 -4.14 -17.22 7.86
CA ILE A 84 -4.03 -16.95 9.29
C ILE A 84 -5.33 -17.41 9.95
N PRO A 85 -5.27 -18.10 11.11
CA PRO A 85 -6.47 -18.49 11.83
C PRO A 85 -7.41 -17.29 12.07
N PRO A 86 -8.71 -17.39 11.74
CA PRO A 86 -9.65 -16.29 11.92
C PRO A 86 -9.69 -15.74 13.35
N ASP A 87 -9.51 -16.60 14.35
CA ASP A 87 -9.49 -16.19 15.76
C ASP A 87 -8.27 -15.33 16.11
N TYR A 88 -7.12 -15.60 15.49
CA TYR A 88 -5.93 -14.79 15.65
C TYR A 88 -6.15 -13.39 15.06
N MET A 89 -6.80 -13.30 13.89
CA MET A 89 -7.12 -12.02 13.27
C MET A 89 -8.15 -11.23 14.08
N ARG A 90 -9.21 -11.88 14.56
CA ARG A 90 -10.20 -11.25 15.45
C ARG A 90 -9.54 -10.69 16.71
N ARG A 91 -8.62 -11.44 17.32
CA ARG A 91 -7.87 -10.96 18.50
C ARG A 91 -7.07 -9.70 18.17
N LEU A 92 -6.36 -9.67 17.04
CA LEU A 92 -5.58 -8.49 16.66
C LEU A 92 -6.47 -7.27 16.39
N VAL A 93 -7.60 -7.46 15.71
CA VAL A 93 -8.57 -6.38 15.48
C VAL A 93 -9.15 -5.87 16.80
N ASP A 94 -9.52 -6.76 17.72
CA ASP A 94 -10.03 -6.38 19.06
C ASP A 94 -9.01 -5.59 19.87
N ILE A 95 -7.73 -6.01 19.82
CA ILE A 95 -6.64 -5.30 20.47
C ILE A 95 -6.44 -3.90 19.89
N LEU A 96 -6.48 -3.75 18.56
CA LEU A 96 -6.34 -2.46 17.89
C LEU A 96 -7.54 -1.55 18.16
N TYR A 97 -8.76 -2.11 18.15
CA TYR A 97 -10.00 -1.37 18.38
C TYR A 97 -10.13 -0.88 19.82
N ASN A 98 -9.80 -1.72 20.80
CA ASN A 98 -9.88 -1.40 22.23
C ASN A 98 -8.57 -0.80 22.80
N GLU A 99 -7.58 -0.52 21.95
CA GLU A 99 -6.25 -0.02 22.33
C GLU A 99 -5.51 -0.87 23.40
N LYS A 100 -5.74 -2.19 23.45
CA LYS A 100 -5.15 -3.13 24.42
C LYS A 100 -3.76 -3.65 24.00
N ILE A 101 -2.86 -2.74 23.66
CA ILE A 101 -1.55 -3.04 23.02
C ILE A 101 -0.64 -3.91 23.93
N GLU A 102 -0.91 -3.93 25.22
CA GLU A 102 -0.19 -4.74 26.21
C GLU A 102 -0.38 -6.26 25.99
N ASP A 103 -1.50 -6.66 25.38
CA ASP A 103 -1.84 -8.05 25.08
C ASP A 103 -1.10 -8.62 23.87
N LEU A 104 -0.28 -7.79 23.21
CA LEU A 104 0.51 -8.18 22.03
C LEU A 104 1.83 -8.84 22.41
N THR A 105 2.13 -9.93 21.70
CA THR A 105 3.47 -10.54 21.75
C THR A 105 4.53 -9.57 21.19
N ALA A 106 5.81 -9.84 21.47
CA ALA A 106 6.90 -9.02 20.93
C ALA A 106 6.93 -9.06 19.39
N SER A 107 6.63 -10.22 18.79
CA SER A 107 6.55 -10.39 17.34
C SER A 107 5.40 -9.58 16.74
N GLU A 108 4.22 -9.62 17.38
CA GLU A 108 3.05 -8.84 16.95
C GLU A 108 3.28 -7.34 17.03
N ARG A 109 3.92 -6.85 18.10
CA ARG A 109 4.30 -5.44 18.21
C ARG A 109 5.21 -5.03 17.06
N TYR A 110 6.25 -5.82 16.80
CA TYR A 110 7.19 -5.52 15.72
C TYR A 110 6.49 -5.51 14.35
N MET A 111 5.61 -6.50 14.11
CA MET A 111 4.79 -6.57 12.91
C MET A 111 3.91 -5.32 12.76
N LEU A 112 3.09 -5.00 13.76
CA LEU A 112 2.13 -3.89 13.69
C LEU A 112 2.83 -2.52 13.56
N ILE A 113 4.03 -2.35 14.14
CA ILE A 113 4.86 -1.14 13.95
C ILE A 113 5.30 -1.02 12.49
N ASN A 114 5.81 -2.11 11.92
CA ASN A 114 6.27 -2.12 10.52
C ASN A 114 5.14 -1.83 9.52
N HIS A 115 3.89 -2.08 9.91
CA HIS A 115 2.70 -1.80 9.11
C HIS A 115 2.03 -0.47 9.45
N GLY A 116 2.60 0.32 10.36
CA GLY A 116 2.06 1.63 10.74
C GLY A 116 0.72 1.56 11.46
N LEU A 117 0.34 0.39 12.00
CA LEU A 117 -0.89 0.20 12.77
C LEU A 117 -0.72 0.63 14.23
N ILE A 118 0.51 0.57 14.74
CA ILE A 118 0.88 1.10 16.06
C ILE A 118 2.17 1.91 15.95
N ASP A 119 2.27 2.97 16.77
CA ASP A 119 3.42 3.85 16.87
C ASP A 119 4.19 3.58 18.16
N ARG A 120 5.52 3.75 18.09
CA ARG A 120 6.39 3.72 19.26
C ARG A 120 6.69 5.15 19.72
N VAL A 121 6.12 5.53 20.86
CA VAL A 121 6.38 6.82 21.52
C VAL A 121 7.31 6.58 22.71
N GLY A 122 8.62 6.65 22.45
CA GLY A 122 9.66 6.36 23.44
C GLY A 122 9.66 4.90 23.89
N LYS A 123 9.30 4.64 25.16
CA LYS A 123 9.14 3.30 25.73
C LYS A 123 7.71 2.75 25.61
N LYS A 124 6.73 3.57 25.24
CA LYS A 124 5.33 3.19 25.14
C LYS A 124 4.93 2.95 23.69
N PHE A 125 3.91 2.12 23.50
CA PHE A 125 3.28 1.87 22.20
C PHE A 125 1.88 2.49 22.23
N LYS A 126 1.41 2.99 21.09
CA LYS A 126 0.07 3.54 20.90
C LYS A 126 -0.49 3.09 19.55
N VAL A 127 -1.81 2.92 19.44
CA VAL A 127 -2.43 2.66 18.14
C VAL A 127 -2.33 3.95 17.32
N SER A 128 -1.92 3.84 16.05
CA SER A 128 -1.83 5.00 15.17
C SER A 128 -3.21 5.43 14.69
N ASP A 129 -3.34 6.64 14.16
CA ASP A 129 -4.60 7.09 13.55
C ASP A 129 -5.02 6.20 12.37
N PHE A 130 -4.04 5.65 11.65
CA PHE A 130 -4.27 4.66 10.61
C PHE A 130 -4.81 3.34 11.19
N GLY A 131 -4.19 2.84 12.27
CA GLY A 131 -4.61 1.61 12.95
C GLY A 131 -6.03 1.67 13.50
N ARG A 132 -6.44 2.83 14.05
CA ARG A 132 -7.82 3.03 14.53
C ARG A 132 -8.84 2.95 13.40
N LYS A 133 -8.65 3.75 12.35
CA LYS A 133 -9.53 3.75 11.17
C LYS A 133 -9.59 2.37 10.52
N PHE A 134 -8.47 1.67 10.50
CA PHE A 134 -8.38 0.33 9.98
C PHE A 134 -9.22 -0.67 10.79
N ALA A 135 -9.09 -0.66 12.12
CA ALA A 135 -9.90 -1.51 13.00
C ALA A 135 -11.40 -1.21 12.89
N GLU A 136 -11.78 0.07 12.80
CA GLU A 136 -13.19 0.49 12.62
C GLU A 136 -13.83 -0.09 11.36
N VAL A 137 -13.09 -0.15 10.24
CA VAL A 137 -13.60 -0.71 8.98
C VAL A 137 -13.82 -2.21 9.06
N LEU A 138 -12.98 -2.93 9.81
CA LEU A 138 -13.03 -4.39 9.91
C LEU A 138 -14.05 -4.93 10.92
N VAL A 139 -14.49 -4.10 11.86
CA VAL A 139 -15.53 -4.46 12.85
C VAL A 139 -16.95 -4.20 12.32
N ARG A 140 -17.08 -3.40 11.25
CA ARG A 140 -18.35 -3.16 10.53
C ARG A 140 -18.66 -4.29 9.56
#